data_AF-A0A2W4RQH2-F1
#
_entry.id   AF-A0A2W4RQH2-F1
#
_cell.length_a   1.000
_cell.length_b   1.000
_cell.length_c   1.000
_cell.angle_alpha   90.00
_cell.angle_beta   90.00
_cell.angle_gamma   90.00
#
_symmetry.space_group_name_H-M   'P 1'
#
loop_
_entity.id
_entity.type
_entity.pdbx_description
1 polymer ?
#
loop_
_entity_poly.entity_id
_entity_poly.type
_entity_poly.pdbx_seq_one_letter_code
_entity_poly.pdbx_strand_id
1 'polypeptide(L)'
;MITTSPQIIAKDSRHISTVGIMPSPVRSIAPLVVAALISGFLSFATEGLPRLSHSIEMQLTAYLINPKLLLPGVWFGFVTGALAWRFGSRGLIGAALAFVLTWVGWQLAVQAGIATFHQAGVLTPVETSRIALAGFAGGAVGAIVTFLGVRLAVPMPRTMVALVATVVTGSVFGLLLPWSTTRQSAGLLLYAAWQPAVVAVMSYFAARKPAL
;
A
#
# COMPACT_ATOMS: atom_id res chain seq x y z
N MET A 1 19.45 -76.94 -20.00
CA MET A 1 18.87 -76.94 -18.64
C MET A 1 19.69 -75.97 -17.80
N ILE A 2 19.11 -74.82 -17.46
CA ILE A 2 19.29 -74.00 -16.24
C ILE A 2 18.31 -72.83 -16.43
N THR A 3 17.30 -72.84 -15.58
CA THR A 3 16.26 -71.84 -15.38
C THR A 3 16.79 -70.68 -14.54
N THR A 4 16.51 -69.44 -14.92
CA THR A 4 16.53 -68.29 -13.98
C THR A 4 15.39 -67.32 -14.29
N SER A 5 14.79 -66.85 -13.20
CA SER A 5 13.46 -66.24 -13.04
C SER A 5 13.19 -64.92 -13.76
N PRO A 6 11.90 -64.56 -13.96
CA PRO A 6 11.49 -63.22 -14.38
C PRO A 6 11.73 -62.21 -13.24
N GLN A 7 12.49 -61.15 -13.52
CA GLN A 7 12.56 -60.00 -12.64
C GLN A 7 11.26 -59.20 -12.72
N ILE A 8 10.54 -59.20 -11.60
CA ILE A 8 9.42 -58.30 -11.33
C ILE A 8 9.98 -56.88 -11.31
N ILE A 9 9.74 -56.11 -12.37
CA ILE A 9 9.96 -54.67 -12.41
C ILE A 9 8.87 -54.02 -11.56
N ALA A 10 9.11 -53.93 -10.26
CA ALA A 10 8.43 -52.99 -9.38
C ALA A 10 9.42 -51.87 -9.03
N LYS A 11 9.42 -50.78 -9.81
CA LYS A 11 10.06 -49.54 -9.35
C LYS A 11 9.46 -48.29 -9.99
N ASP A 12 8.94 -47.44 -9.09
CA ASP A 12 8.82 -45.99 -9.21
C ASP A 12 7.83 -45.37 -10.21
N SER A 13 6.55 -45.73 -10.04
CA SER A 13 5.46 -44.79 -10.20
C SER A 13 5.49 -43.74 -9.07
N ARG A 14 6.37 -42.71 -9.13
CA ARG A 14 6.21 -41.46 -8.32
C ARG A 14 7.11 -40.27 -8.66
N HIS A 15 7.67 -40.17 -9.87
CA HIS A 15 8.20 -38.90 -10.37
C HIS A 15 7.23 -38.22 -11.33
N ILE A 16 6.03 -37.90 -10.84
CA ILE A 16 5.32 -36.74 -11.37
C ILE A 16 6.07 -35.55 -10.78
N SER A 17 7.08 -35.08 -11.51
CA SER A 17 7.52 -33.70 -11.40
C SER A 17 6.29 -32.86 -11.68
N THR A 18 5.56 -32.47 -10.62
CA THR A 18 4.72 -31.30 -10.67
C THR A 18 5.64 -30.17 -11.07
N VAL A 19 5.67 -29.90 -12.38
CA VAL A 19 6.05 -28.61 -12.93
C VAL A 19 5.03 -27.66 -12.34
N GLY A 20 5.28 -27.28 -11.08
CA GLY A 20 4.44 -26.37 -10.34
C GLY A 20 4.47 -25.10 -11.15
N ILE A 21 3.38 -24.86 -11.88
CA ILE A 21 3.16 -23.63 -12.61
C ILE A 21 3.39 -22.53 -11.58
N MET A 22 4.56 -21.89 -11.62
CA MET A 22 4.85 -20.77 -10.73
C MET A 22 3.70 -19.80 -10.95
N PRO A 23 2.91 -19.45 -9.91
CA PRO A 23 1.82 -18.51 -10.07
C PRO A 23 2.41 -17.27 -10.73
N SER A 24 1.76 -16.78 -11.80
CA SER A 24 2.20 -15.52 -12.40
C SER A 24 2.31 -14.47 -11.28
N PRO A 25 3.30 -13.55 -11.32
CA PRO A 25 3.49 -12.55 -10.27
C PRO A 25 2.19 -11.85 -9.87
N VAL A 26 1.29 -11.65 -10.84
CA VAL A 26 -0.06 -11.11 -10.67
C VAL A 26 -0.94 -11.96 -9.73
N ARG A 27 -0.99 -13.28 -9.92
CA ARG A 27 -1.76 -14.19 -9.03
C ARG A 27 -1.24 -14.19 -7.60
N SER A 28 0.07 -14.00 -7.41
CA SER A 28 0.67 -13.96 -6.08
C SER A 28 0.34 -12.69 -5.30
N ILE A 29 0.10 -11.56 -5.99
CA ILE A 29 -0.17 -10.27 -5.33
C ILE A 29 -1.66 -9.95 -5.21
N ALA A 30 -2.52 -10.58 -6.02
CA ALA A 30 -3.96 -10.29 -6.05
C ALA A 30 -4.64 -10.30 -4.65
N PRO A 31 -4.36 -11.25 -3.73
CA PRO A 31 -4.97 -11.21 -2.40
C PRO A 31 -4.61 -9.95 -1.60
N LEU A 32 -3.39 -9.44 -1.74
CA LEU A 32 -2.96 -8.21 -1.06
C LEU A 32 -3.58 -6.97 -1.69
N VAL A 33 -3.74 -6.94 -3.01
CA VAL A 33 -4.41 -5.84 -3.71
C VAL A 33 -5.90 -5.79 -3.34
N VAL A 34 -6.56 -6.95 -3.24
CA VAL A 34 -7.95 -7.05 -2.76
C VAL A 34 -8.05 -6.63 -1.30
N ALA A 35 -7.12 -7.06 -0.44
CA ALA A 35 -7.08 -6.61 0.95
C ALA A 35 -6.87 -5.09 1.08
N ALA A 36 -6.01 -4.51 0.23
CA ALA A 36 -5.82 -3.07 0.13
C ALA A 36 -7.10 -2.33 -0.32
N LEU A 37 -7.87 -2.94 -1.22
CA LEU A 37 -9.14 -2.36 -1.67
C LEU A 37 -10.15 -2.35 -0.52
N ILE A 38 -10.28 -3.48 0.19
CA ILE A 38 -11.13 -3.60 1.38
C ILE A 38 -10.69 -2.59 2.45
N SER A 39 -9.38 -2.45 2.68
CA SER A 39 -8.82 -1.44 3.57
C SER A 39 -9.23 -0.03 3.13
N GLY A 40 -9.30 0.26 1.84
CA GLY A 40 -9.76 1.55 1.33
C GLY A 40 -11.22 1.83 1.68
N PHE A 41 -12.09 0.83 1.54
CA PHE A 41 -13.50 0.92 1.98
C PHE A 41 -13.62 1.11 3.49
N LEU A 42 -12.86 0.35 4.30
CA LEU A 42 -12.86 0.45 5.75
C LEU A 42 -12.33 1.82 6.21
N SER A 43 -11.28 2.32 5.57
CA SER A 43 -10.72 3.66 5.81
C SER A 43 -11.80 4.72 5.63
N PHE A 44 -12.52 4.70 4.51
CA PHE A 44 -13.63 5.63 4.27
C PHE A 44 -14.77 5.47 5.29
N ALA A 45 -15.17 4.23 5.60
CA ALA A 45 -16.27 3.96 6.54
C ALA A 45 -15.94 4.39 7.98
N THR A 46 -14.67 4.32 8.38
CA THR A 46 -14.22 4.58 9.75
C THR A 46 -13.68 5.98 9.98
N GLU A 47 -13.19 6.66 8.94
CA GLU A 47 -12.85 8.09 9.00
C GLU A 47 -14.07 8.92 9.42
N GLY A 48 -15.28 8.46 9.06
CA GLY A 48 -16.54 8.98 9.60
C GLY A 48 -16.70 10.48 9.35
N LEU A 49 -16.37 10.93 8.13
CA LEU A 49 -16.34 12.34 7.71
C LEU A 49 -17.56 13.11 8.27
N PRO A 50 -17.36 14.01 9.25
CA PRO A 50 -18.33 15.05 9.54
C PRO A 50 -18.55 15.87 8.27
N ARG A 51 -19.79 16.28 8.01
CA ARG A 51 -20.17 17.16 6.88
C ARG A 51 -19.10 18.22 6.69
N LEU A 52 -18.48 18.24 5.50
CA LEU A 52 -17.45 19.19 5.07
C LEU A 52 -18.05 20.61 5.06
N SER A 53 -18.15 21.26 6.23
CA SER A 53 -18.63 22.62 6.37
C SER A 53 -17.46 23.59 6.41
N HIS A 54 -17.38 24.43 5.37
CA HIS A 54 -16.88 25.81 5.28
C HIS A 54 -15.44 26.19 5.68
N SER A 55 -14.63 25.35 6.33
CA SER A 55 -13.17 25.58 6.33
C SER A 55 -12.35 24.29 6.35
N ILE A 56 -11.64 24.04 5.25
CA ILE A 56 -10.69 22.92 5.09
C ILE A 56 -9.52 23.06 6.09
N GLU A 57 -9.19 24.28 6.51
CA GLU A 57 -8.20 24.57 7.56
C GLU A 57 -8.60 23.99 8.93
N MET A 58 -9.87 24.11 9.36
CA MET A 58 -10.34 23.44 10.59
C MET A 58 -10.30 21.92 10.46
N GLN A 59 -10.57 21.38 9.27
CA GLN A 59 -10.58 19.93 9.04
C GLN A 59 -9.19 19.33 9.12
N LEU A 60 -8.22 19.98 8.48
CA LEU A 60 -6.81 19.65 8.54
C LEU A 60 -6.27 19.73 9.97
N THR A 61 -6.67 20.74 10.74
CA THR A 61 -6.29 20.87 12.15
C THR A 61 -6.96 19.81 13.04
N ALA A 62 -8.16 19.35 12.72
CA ALA A 62 -8.86 18.30 13.45
C ALA A 62 -8.19 16.91 13.35
N TYR A 63 -7.37 16.66 12.32
CA TYR A 63 -6.59 15.41 12.19
C TYR A 63 -5.61 15.18 13.37
N LEU A 64 -5.17 16.24 14.04
CA LEU A 64 -4.25 16.12 15.18
C LEU A 64 -4.92 15.62 16.48
N ILE A 65 -6.25 15.69 16.58
CA ILE A 65 -6.98 15.50 17.85
C ILE A 65 -8.02 14.39 17.75
N ASN A 66 -8.44 14.00 16.53
CA ASN A 66 -9.51 13.02 16.34
C ASN A 66 -8.98 11.59 16.05
N PRO A 67 -9.13 10.63 16.97
CA PRO A 67 -8.67 9.26 16.77
C PRO A 67 -9.35 8.54 15.61
N LYS A 68 -10.56 8.98 15.18
CA LYS A 68 -11.23 8.41 14.00
C LYS A 68 -10.49 8.70 12.70
N LEU A 69 -9.78 9.82 12.64
CA LEU A 69 -8.99 10.23 11.47
C LEU A 69 -7.65 9.48 11.36
N LEU A 70 -7.32 8.64 12.36
CA LEU A 70 -6.13 7.78 12.39
C LEU A 70 -6.40 6.36 11.88
N LEU A 71 -7.67 5.97 11.81
CA LEU A 71 -8.11 4.63 11.42
C LEU A 71 -7.75 4.25 9.97
N PRO A 72 -7.74 5.16 8.98
CA PRO A 72 -7.24 4.83 7.65
C PRO A 72 -5.81 4.26 7.65
N GLY A 73 -4.92 4.86 8.45
CA GLY A 73 -3.55 4.38 8.63
C GLY A 73 -3.48 3.00 9.30
N VAL A 74 -4.41 2.68 10.20
CA VAL A 74 -4.51 1.38 10.87
C VAL A 74 -4.94 0.28 9.89
N TRP A 75 -6.02 0.50 9.14
CA TRP A 75 -6.50 -0.48 8.14
C TRP A 75 -5.43 -0.76 7.09
N PHE A 76 -4.81 0.31 6.59
CA PHE A 76 -3.75 0.18 5.59
C PHE A 76 -2.50 -0.48 6.18
N GLY A 77 -2.16 -0.15 7.43
CA GLY A 77 -1.08 -0.79 8.18
C GLY A 77 -1.25 -2.31 8.28
N PHE A 78 -2.47 -2.82 8.46
CA PHE A 78 -2.69 -4.28 8.48
C PHE A 78 -2.34 -4.92 7.14
N VAL A 79 -2.66 -4.26 6.04
CA VAL A 79 -2.35 -4.76 4.69
C VAL A 79 -0.85 -4.75 4.43
N THR A 80 -0.14 -3.68 4.79
CA THR A 80 1.31 -3.61 4.61
C THR A 80 2.07 -4.52 5.57
N GLY A 81 1.53 -4.73 6.78
CA GLY A 81 1.96 -5.77 7.72
C GLY A 81 1.80 -7.16 7.14
N ALA A 82 0.65 -7.47 6.52
CA ALA A 82 0.42 -8.75 5.85
C ALA A 82 1.34 -8.95 4.62
N LEU A 83 1.62 -7.89 3.86
CA LEU A 83 2.60 -7.89 2.78
C LEU A 83 4.00 -8.25 3.33
N ALA A 84 4.43 -7.56 4.38
CA ALA A 84 5.72 -7.79 5.03
C ALA A 84 5.81 -9.18 5.67
N TRP A 85 4.73 -9.70 6.24
CA TRP A 85 4.64 -11.07 6.73
C TRP A 85 4.81 -12.09 5.60
N ARG A 86 4.15 -11.86 4.46
CA ARG A 86 4.14 -12.78 3.32
C ARG A 86 5.47 -12.84 2.57
N PHE A 87 6.12 -11.70 2.38
CA PHE A 87 7.32 -11.59 1.54
C PHE A 87 8.60 -11.26 2.31
N GLY A 88 8.51 -10.95 3.59
CA GLY A 88 9.65 -10.56 4.42
C GLY A 88 10.35 -11.74 5.08
N SER A 89 11.56 -11.47 5.58
CA SER A 89 12.38 -12.47 6.29
C SER A 89 12.31 -12.32 7.82
N ARG A 90 11.66 -11.27 8.32
CA ARG A 90 11.67 -10.88 9.75
C ARG A 90 10.41 -11.30 10.54
N GLY A 91 9.56 -12.15 9.95
CA GLY A 91 8.35 -12.67 10.61
C GLY A 91 7.48 -11.56 11.22
N LEU A 92 7.09 -11.74 12.49
CA LEU A 92 6.09 -10.89 13.17
C LEU A 92 6.64 -9.49 13.39
N ILE A 93 7.94 -9.38 13.67
CA ILE A 93 8.61 -8.10 13.90
C ILE A 93 8.59 -7.29 12.60
N GLY A 94 8.88 -7.92 11.46
CA GLY A 94 8.80 -7.26 10.15
C GLY A 94 7.39 -6.77 9.83
N ALA A 95 6.37 -7.59 10.10
CA ALA A 95 4.97 -7.24 9.92
C ALA A 95 4.55 -6.07 10.81
N ALA A 96 4.91 -6.10 12.09
CA ALA A 96 4.62 -5.03 13.05
C ALA A 96 5.30 -3.71 12.66
N LEU A 97 6.57 -3.75 12.23
CA LEU A 97 7.28 -2.56 11.75
C LEU A 97 6.61 -1.95 10.52
N ALA A 98 6.23 -2.77 9.54
CA ALA A 98 5.54 -2.28 8.34
C ALA A 98 4.17 -1.67 8.70
N PHE A 99 3.43 -2.29 9.62
CA PHE A 99 2.19 -1.75 10.16
C PHE A 99 2.40 -0.38 10.81
N VAL A 100 3.30 -0.29 11.79
CA VAL A 100 3.53 0.93 12.58
C VAL A 100 4.02 2.07 11.68
N LEU A 101 4.97 1.81 10.80
CA LEU A 101 5.49 2.85 9.91
C LEU A 101 4.48 3.27 8.85
N THR A 102 3.61 2.37 8.40
CA THR A 102 2.49 2.76 7.53
C THR A 102 1.50 3.65 8.26
N TRP A 103 1.19 3.32 9.51
CA TRP A 103 0.31 4.14 10.34
C TRP A 103 0.91 5.53 10.63
N VAL A 104 2.21 5.60 10.94
CA VAL A 104 2.93 6.88 11.06
C VAL A 104 3.00 7.62 9.73
N GLY A 105 3.19 6.90 8.62
CA GLY A 105 3.21 7.46 7.27
C GLY A 105 1.91 8.13 6.89
N TRP A 106 0.76 7.59 7.34
CA TRP A 106 -0.53 8.24 7.20
C TRP A 106 -0.58 9.61 7.87
N GLN A 107 -0.11 9.70 9.12
CA GLN A 107 -0.04 10.97 9.86
C GLN A 107 0.86 11.97 9.14
N LEU A 108 2.04 11.53 8.71
CA LEU A 108 3.00 12.38 8.01
C LEU A 108 2.46 12.85 6.64
N ALA A 109 1.71 12.01 5.93
CA ALA A 109 1.05 12.37 4.69
C ALA A 109 0.05 13.51 4.88
N VAL A 110 -0.78 13.42 5.93
CA VAL A 110 -1.72 14.49 6.29
C VAL A 110 -0.96 15.77 6.61
N GLN A 111 0.03 15.72 7.52
CA GLN A 111 0.81 16.90 7.91
C GLN A 111 1.54 17.54 6.73
N ALA A 112 2.10 16.74 5.83
CA ALA A 112 2.72 17.23 4.61
C ALA A 112 1.70 17.91 3.68
N GLY A 113 0.50 17.33 3.53
CA GLY A 113 -0.59 17.94 2.78
C GLY A 113 -1.00 19.29 3.37
N ILE A 114 -1.14 19.39 4.69
CA ILE A 114 -1.46 20.63 5.41
C ILE A 114 -0.40 21.70 5.14
N ALA A 115 0.86 21.40 5.44
CA ALA A 115 1.96 22.32 5.24
C ALA A 115 2.03 22.80 3.78
N THR A 116 1.85 21.89 2.83
CA THR A 116 1.85 22.20 1.39
C THR A 116 0.67 23.08 1.01
N PHE A 117 -0.54 22.82 1.53
CA PHE A 117 -1.73 23.64 1.25
C PHE A 117 -1.56 25.09 1.71
N HIS A 118 -0.98 25.29 2.89
CA HIS A 118 -0.68 26.62 3.43
C HIS A 118 0.40 27.34 2.59
N GLN A 119 1.52 26.67 2.32
CA GLN A 119 2.62 27.24 1.54
C GLN A 119 2.21 27.54 0.08
N ALA A 120 1.36 26.70 -0.51
CA ALA A 120 0.84 26.90 -1.85
C ALA A 120 -0.01 28.18 -1.98
N GLY A 121 -0.52 28.74 -0.88
CA GLY A 121 -1.21 30.03 -0.88
C GLY A 121 -0.34 31.20 -1.34
N VAL A 122 1.00 31.07 -1.25
CA VAL A 122 1.96 32.05 -1.79
C VAL A 122 2.12 31.90 -3.31
N LEU A 123 1.86 30.72 -3.85
CA LEU A 123 2.06 30.39 -5.27
C LEU A 123 0.80 30.63 -6.11
N THR A 124 -0.38 30.33 -5.56
CA THR A 124 -1.65 30.46 -6.28
C THR A 124 -2.81 30.72 -5.33
N PRO A 125 -3.73 31.64 -5.67
CA PRO A 125 -4.96 31.86 -4.90
C PRO A 125 -6.02 30.78 -5.20
N VAL A 126 -5.84 29.96 -6.25
CA VAL A 126 -6.81 28.96 -6.67
C VAL A 126 -6.81 27.77 -5.71
N GLU A 127 -7.88 27.63 -4.93
CA GLU A 127 -8.02 26.60 -3.90
C GLU A 127 -7.83 25.18 -4.46
N THR A 128 -8.45 24.85 -5.59
CA THR A 128 -8.31 23.53 -6.22
C THR A 128 -6.85 23.18 -6.53
N SER A 129 -6.05 24.14 -6.99
CA SER A 129 -4.63 23.95 -7.25
C SER A 129 -3.85 23.71 -5.95
N ARG A 130 -4.19 24.42 -4.88
CA ARG A 130 -3.58 24.22 -3.55
C ARG A 130 -3.91 22.83 -3.00
N ILE A 131 -5.15 22.37 -3.15
CA ILE A 131 -5.56 21.01 -2.74
C ILE A 131 -4.85 19.95 -3.59
N ALA A 132 -4.67 20.19 -4.89
CA ALA A 132 -3.93 19.26 -5.76
C ALA A 132 -2.46 19.14 -5.32
N LEU A 133 -1.81 20.25 -4.99
CA LEU A 133 -0.45 20.25 -4.45
C LEU A 133 -0.37 19.53 -3.09
N ALA A 134 -1.34 19.78 -2.21
CA ALA A 134 -1.45 19.09 -0.93
C ALA A 134 -1.61 17.57 -1.11
N GLY A 135 -2.48 17.14 -2.02
CA GLY A 135 -2.70 15.72 -2.33
C GLY A 135 -1.47 15.07 -2.94
N PHE A 136 -0.78 15.76 -3.85
CA PHE A 136 0.48 15.29 -4.43
C PHE A 136 1.56 15.08 -3.37
N ALA A 137 1.77 16.07 -2.50
CA ALA A 137 2.79 16.03 -1.45
C ALA A 137 2.45 15.00 -0.37
N GLY A 138 1.19 14.97 0.10
CA GLY A 138 0.72 13.97 1.05
C GLY A 138 0.83 12.55 0.49
N GLY A 139 0.40 12.35 -0.76
CA GLY A 139 0.54 11.08 -1.47
C GLY A 139 2.00 10.62 -1.61
N ALA A 140 2.93 11.55 -1.88
CA ALA A 140 4.36 11.27 -1.94
C ALA A 140 4.90 10.82 -0.58
N VAL A 141 4.66 11.61 0.47
CA VAL A 141 5.18 11.36 1.82
C VAL A 141 4.62 10.06 2.38
N GLY A 142 3.31 9.83 2.25
CA GLY A 142 2.69 8.57 2.66
C GLY A 142 3.32 7.37 1.98
N ALA A 143 3.48 7.44 0.65
CA ALA A 143 4.10 6.36 -0.12
C ALA A 143 5.57 6.11 0.26
N ILE A 144 6.37 7.16 0.51
CA ILE A 144 7.76 7.04 0.96
C ILE A 144 7.82 6.29 2.29
N VAL A 145 7.07 6.76 3.29
CA VAL A 145 7.16 6.20 4.66
C VAL A 145 6.63 4.77 4.69
N THR A 146 5.51 4.50 4.02
CA THR A 146 4.98 3.15 3.84
C THR A 146 6.01 2.23 3.17
N PHE A 147 6.64 2.69 2.08
CA PHE A 147 7.66 1.92 1.38
C PHE A 147 8.83 1.58 2.30
N LEU A 148 9.33 2.56 3.06
CA LEU A 148 10.43 2.34 4.01
C LEU A 148 10.06 1.27 5.05
N GLY A 149 8.84 1.34 5.61
CA GLY A 149 8.36 0.34 6.56
C GLY A 149 8.34 -1.07 5.99
N VAL A 150 7.80 -1.23 4.78
CA VAL A 150 7.79 -2.52 4.09
C VAL A 150 9.21 -2.97 3.74
N ARG A 151 10.05 -2.07 3.22
CA ARG A 151 11.41 -2.38 2.76
C ARG A 151 12.34 -2.84 3.88
N LEU A 152 12.12 -2.37 5.10
CA LEU A 152 12.86 -2.85 6.28
C LEU A 152 12.59 -4.34 6.56
N ALA A 153 11.41 -4.85 6.21
CA ALA A 153 11.05 -6.25 6.41
C ALA A 153 11.25 -7.12 5.16
N VAL A 154 11.15 -6.51 3.97
CA VAL A 154 11.09 -7.21 2.68
C VAL A 154 12.32 -6.88 1.81
N PRO A 155 13.15 -7.86 1.44
CA PRO A 155 14.28 -7.64 0.54
C PRO A 155 13.79 -7.52 -0.91
N MET A 156 13.54 -6.28 -1.36
CA MET A 156 13.10 -6.01 -2.74
C MET A 156 14.28 -5.81 -3.71
N PRO A 157 14.36 -6.58 -4.82
CA PRO A 157 15.32 -6.29 -5.87
C PRO A 157 15.04 -4.91 -6.50
N ARG A 158 16.09 -4.24 -6.99
CA ARG A 158 16.00 -2.89 -7.59
C ARG A 158 15.26 -1.89 -6.67
N THR A 159 15.62 -1.87 -5.39
CA THR A 159 14.95 -1.07 -4.34
C THR A 159 14.71 0.38 -4.75
N MET A 160 15.66 1.04 -5.41
CA MET A 160 15.49 2.43 -5.86
C MET A 160 14.38 2.58 -6.90
N VAL A 161 14.28 1.66 -7.85
CA VAL A 161 13.18 1.66 -8.84
C VAL A 161 11.84 1.40 -8.16
N ALA A 162 11.82 0.46 -7.20
CA ALA A 162 10.63 0.17 -6.41
C ALA A 162 10.16 1.39 -5.60
N LEU A 163 11.10 2.11 -4.97
CA LEU A 163 10.84 3.35 -4.25
C LEU A 163 10.24 4.39 -5.21
N VAL A 164 10.95 4.73 -6.30
CA VAL A 164 10.48 5.75 -7.25
C VAL A 164 9.10 5.40 -7.80
N ALA A 165 8.87 4.15 -8.21
CA ALA A 165 7.56 3.71 -8.70
C ALA A 165 6.46 3.85 -7.64
N THR A 166 6.77 3.53 -6.38
CA THR A 166 5.82 3.64 -5.26
C THR A 166 5.50 5.11 -4.97
N VAL A 167 6.51 6.00 -4.95
CA VAL A 167 6.32 7.44 -4.73
C VAL A 167 5.52 8.07 -5.85
N VAL A 168 5.89 7.82 -7.11
CA VAL A 168 5.16 8.33 -8.28
C VAL A 168 3.70 7.87 -8.24
N THR A 169 3.46 6.59 -7.94
CA THR A 169 2.10 6.06 -7.79
C THR A 169 1.35 6.77 -6.67
N GLY A 170 1.98 6.90 -5.50
CA GLY A 170 1.39 7.60 -4.36
C GLY A 170 1.03 9.05 -4.66
N SER A 171 1.92 9.78 -5.34
CA SER A 171 1.70 11.16 -5.76
C SER A 171 0.58 11.28 -6.80
N VAL A 172 0.57 10.43 -7.82
CA VAL A 172 -0.44 10.45 -8.89
C VAL A 172 -1.83 10.17 -8.31
N PHE A 173 -1.98 9.13 -7.50
CA PHE A 173 -3.26 8.84 -6.86
C PHE A 173 -3.61 9.87 -5.76
N GLY A 174 -2.61 10.54 -5.17
CA GLY A 174 -2.81 11.66 -4.26
C GLY A 174 -3.50 12.87 -4.91
N LEU A 175 -3.35 13.04 -6.23
CA LEU A 175 -4.08 14.06 -7.00
C LEU A 175 -5.60 13.84 -7.03
N LEU A 176 -6.10 12.74 -6.46
CA LEU A 176 -7.54 12.52 -6.28
C LEU A 176 -8.13 13.36 -5.12
N LEU A 177 -7.29 13.97 -4.28
CA LEU A 177 -7.72 14.76 -3.12
C LEU A 177 -8.71 15.91 -3.45
N PRO A 178 -8.55 16.71 -4.51
CA PRO A 178 -9.53 17.75 -4.87
C PRO A 178 -10.92 17.18 -5.23
N TRP A 179 -10.95 15.99 -5.84
CA TRP A 179 -12.23 15.32 -6.09
C TRP A 179 -12.82 14.78 -4.79
N SER A 180 -11.99 14.25 -3.88
CA SER A 180 -12.46 13.72 -2.61
C SER A 180 -13.11 14.75 -1.70
N THR A 181 -12.73 16.02 -1.82
CA THR A 181 -13.28 17.12 -1.00
C THR A 181 -14.55 17.75 -1.59
N THR A 182 -14.90 17.46 -2.86
CA THR A 182 -16.02 18.12 -3.55
C THR A 182 -17.29 17.26 -3.64
N ARG A 183 -17.22 15.96 -3.37
CA ARG A 183 -18.39 15.04 -3.40
C ARG A 183 -18.38 14.09 -2.20
N GLN A 184 -19.54 13.86 -1.59
CA GLN A 184 -19.71 13.01 -0.40
C GLN A 184 -19.12 11.59 -0.55
N SER A 185 -19.07 11.05 -1.77
CA SER A 185 -18.55 9.71 -2.07
C SER A 185 -17.10 9.70 -2.58
N ALA A 186 -16.46 10.84 -2.78
CA ALA A 186 -15.17 10.89 -3.44
C ALA A 186 -13.97 10.66 -2.49
N GLY A 187 -14.18 10.75 -1.17
CA GLY A 187 -13.24 10.20 -0.16
C GLY A 187 -12.94 8.73 -0.42
N LEU A 188 -13.98 7.94 -0.73
CA LEU A 188 -13.82 6.53 -1.08
C LEU A 188 -12.93 6.36 -2.33
N LEU A 189 -13.07 7.23 -3.34
CA LEU A 189 -12.25 7.15 -4.55
C LEU A 189 -10.76 7.31 -4.23
N LEU A 190 -10.40 8.24 -3.35
CA LEU A 190 -9.01 8.41 -2.92
C LEU A 190 -8.48 7.14 -2.23
N TYR A 191 -9.18 6.63 -1.21
CA TYR A 191 -8.71 5.46 -0.45
C TYR A 191 -8.71 4.17 -1.28
N ALA A 192 -9.81 3.89 -1.97
CA ALA A 192 -10.01 2.66 -2.75
C ALA A 192 -9.14 2.61 -4.01
N ALA A 193 -8.61 3.75 -4.48
CA ALA A 193 -7.68 3.77 -5.60
C ALA A 193 -6.22 3.80 -5.12
N TRP A 194 -5.90 4.66 -4.13
CA TRP A 194 -4.53 4.88 -3.68
C TRP A 194 -3.94 3.65 -2.98
N GLN A 195 -4.67 3.06 -2.02
CA GLN A 195 -4.15 1.94 -1.22
C GLN A 195 -3.85 0.71 -2.08
N PRO A 196 -4.74 0.26 -3.00
CA PRO A 196 -4.44 -0.86 -3.89
C PRO A 196 -3.30 -0.57 -4.86
N ALA A 197 -3.21 0.66 -5.40
CA ALA A 197 -2.16 1.02 -6.34
C ALA A 197 -0.78 0.94 -5.68
N VAL A 198 -0.61 1.54 -4.51
CA VAL A 198 0.63 1.51 -3.73
C VAL A 198 1.00 0.09 -3.32
N VAL A 199 0.04 -0.71 -2.84
CA VAL A 199 0.28 -2.12 -2.47
C VAL A 199 0.61 -2.97 -3.69
N ALA A 200 -0.04 -2.76 -4.83
CA ALA A 200 0.24 -3.50 -6.06
C ALA A 200 1.70 -3.28 -6.51
N VAL A 201 2.16 -2.03 -6.50
CA VAL A 201 3.55 -1.69 -6.86
C VAL A 201 4.53 -2.36 -5.91
N MET A 202 4.38 -2.16 -4.59
CA MET A 202 5.29 -2.78 -3.62
C MET A 202 5.27 -4.31 -3.71
N SER A 203 4.08 -4.91 -3.82
CA SER A 203 3.93 -6.37 -3.89
C SER A 203 4.56 -6.94 -5.17
N TYR A 204 4.49 -6.21 -6.29
CA TYR A 204 5.13 -6.61 -7.54
C TYR A 204 6.65 -6.70 -7.41
N PHE A 205 7.28 -5.73 -6.73
CA PHE A 205 8.72 -5.79 -6.47
C PHE A 205 9.06 -6.83 -5.39
N ALA A 206 8.24 -6.98 -4.35
CA ALA A 206 8.41 -7.97 -3.29
C ALA A 206 8.33 -9.42 -3.80
N ALA A 207 7.44 -9.69 -4.76
CA ALA A 207 7.25 -11.03 -5.32
C ALA A 207 8.40 -11.48 -6.24
N ARG A 208 9.32 -10.57 -6.61
CA ARG A 208 10.47 -10.88 -7.45
C ARG A 208 11.63 -11.32 -6.58
N LYS A 209 12.16 -12.51 -6.87
CA LYS A 209 13.39 -12.99 -6.22
C LYS A 209 14.57 -12.10 -6.64
N PRO A 210 15.53 -11.80 -5.74
CA PRO A 210 16.83 -11.30 -6.13
C PRO A 210 17.46 -12.28 -7.12
N ALA A 211 18.00 -11.78 -8.23
CA ALA A 211 18.89 -12.59 -9.05
C ALA A 211 20.12 -12.90 -8.18
N LEU A 212 20.37 -14.19 -7.92
CA LEU A 212 21.60 -14.68 -7.32
C LEU A 212 22.75 -14.49 -8.32
#